data_AF-A0A803LJS4-F1
#
_entry.id   AF-A0A803LJS4-F1
#
_cell.length_a   1.000
_cell.length_b   1.000
_cell.length_c   1.000
_cell.angle_alpha   90.00
_cell.angle_beta   90.00
_cell.angle_gamma   90.00
#
_symmetry.space_group_name_H-M   'P 1'
#
loop_
_entity.id
_entity.type
_entity.pdbx_description
1 polymer ?
#
loop_
_entity_poly.entity_id
_entity_poly.type
_entity_poly.pdbx_seq_one_letter_code
_entity_poly.pdbx_strand_id
1 'polypeptide(L)'
;MSLAPNLNSKCFDPKQFVITPDVCAGIVTIRNWTDKLGSDNSLDQVCGSDLSDLTACETCYAAGTRIQNQLIAIDGNSSHARDCFYFTILYVAGIINKLDPENAGTTSCVFQLQLLSSAGSHEFNKPKWATQKILNMALRKCIILDVARGLAYLHHGIEPAIYHRDIKATNNLLDSDMRARVADFGLEKEIKEGHSHLTTRVAGTHDYLTPEYALYGQLTEKSDV
;
A
#
# COMPACT_ATOMS: atom_id res chain seq x y z
N MET A 1 5.84 1.96 12.95
CA MET A 1 4.73 2.89 13.25
C MET A 1 3.70 2.17 14.10
N SER A 2 3.24 2.73 15.21
CA SER A 2 1.93 2.33 15.75
C SER A 2 0.93 3.36 15.26
N LEU A 3 0.07 2.96 14.33
CA LEU A 3 -0.98 3.81 13.81
C LEU A 3 -1.90 4.25 14.96
N ALA A 4 -2.53 5.41 14.82
CA ALA A 4 -3.50 5.89 15.79
C ALA A 4 -4.59 4.82 16.04
N PRO A 5 -5.10 4.68 17.28
CA PRO A 5 -6.01 3.58 17.67
C PRO A 5 -7.33 3.53 16.88
N ASN A 6 -7.66 4.59 16.13
CA ASN A 6 -8.77 4.65 15.17
C ASN A 6 -8.49 3.94 13.83
N LEU A 7 -7.24 3.53 13.52
CA LEU A 7 -6.88 2.76 12.32
C LEU A 7 -7.07 1.23 12.44
N ASN A 8 -7.87 0.81 13.42
CA ASN A 8 -8.46 -0.52 13.60
C ASN A 8 -7.53 -1.61 14.17
N SER A 9 -7.71 -1.84 15.47
CA SER A 9 -7.05 -2.87 16.29
C SER A 9 -7.44 -4.32 15.96
N LYS A 10 -8.41 -4.57 15.06
CA LYS A 10 -8.88 -5.93 14.74
C LYS A 10 -8.01 -6.68 13.74
N CYS A 11 -7.32 -5.97 12.84
CA CYS A 11 -6.61 -6.60 11.73
C CYS A 11 -5.14 -6.19 11.68
N PHE A 12 -4.85 -4.91 11.96
CA PHE A 12 -3.51 -4.34 11.83
C PHE A 12 -2.71 -4.52 13.12
N ASP A 13 -1.65 -5.34 13.10
CA ASP A 13 -0.57 -5.24 14.10
C ASP A 13 0.49 -4.29 13.54
N PRO A 14 0.60 -3.06 14.07
CA PRO A 14 1.51 -2.08 13.52
C PRO A 14 3.00 -2.45 13.62
N LYS A 15 3.35 -3.42 14.48
CA LYS A 15 4.71 -3.94 14.60
C LYS A 15 5.11 -4.84 13.43
N GLN A 16 4.15 -5.33 12.64
CA GLN A 16 4.40 -6.25 11.52
C GLN A 16 4.80 -5.55 10.20
N PHE A 17 4.71 -4.22 10.10
CA PHE A 17 4.92 -3.50 8.83
C PHE A 17 6.06 -2.48 8.82
N VAL A 18 6.83 -2.38 9.92
CA VAL A 18 8.04 -1.54 9.94
C VAL A 18 9.18 -2.40 10.47
N ILE A 19 9.82 -3.14 9.56
CA ILE A 19 10.78 -4.19 9.94
C ILE A 19 12.22 -3.86 9.57
N THR A 20 12.49 -2.87 8.71
CA THR A 20 13.88 -2.55 8.33
C THR A 20 14.18 -1.04 8.45
N PRO A 21 15.33 -0.65 9.00
CA PRO A 21 15.78 0.75 9.02
C PRO A 21 16.32 1.22 7.66
N ASP A 22 16.49 0.31 6.69
CA ASP A 22 17.11 0.56 5.39
C ASP A 22 16.05 0.84 4.31
N VAL A 23 15.24 1.86 4.53
CA VAL A 23 14.14 2.24 3.60
C VAL A 23 14.00 3.74 3.43
N CYS A 24 14.11 4.56 4.47
CA CYS A 24 14.15 6.02 4.30
C CYS A 24 14.77 6.69 5.51
N ALA A 25 15.98 7.23 5.34
CA ALA A 25 16.73 8.01 6.33
C ALA A 25 16.88 7.32 7.70
N GLY A 26 16.78 5.99 7.78
CA GLY A 26 16.76 5.27 9.06
C GLY A 26 15.50 5.50 9.89
N ILE A 27 14.41 6.01 9.31
CA ILE A 27 13.20 6.35 10.05
C ILE A 27 12.42 5.09 10.38
N VAL A 28 12.29 4.82 11.68
CA VAL A 28 11.46 3.71 12.20
C VAL A 28 10.44 4.19 13.24
N THR A 29 10.63 5.39 13.81
CA THR A 29 9.76 6.01 14.82
C THR A 29 9.45 7.47 14.52
N ILE A 30 8.39 8.01 15.14
CA ILE A 30 8.06 9.45 15.10
C ILE A 30 9.22 10.29 15.65
N ARG A 31 9.94 9.78 16.66
CA ARG A 31 11.13 10.46 17.19
C ARG A 31 12.21 10.58 16.12
N ASN A 32 12.47 9.52 15.35
CA ASN A 32 13.44 9.60 14.25
C ASN A 32 12.99 10.60 13.18
N TRP A 33 11.69 10.63 12.84
CA TRP A 33 11.13 11.61 11.93
C TRP A 33 11.39 13.05 12.41
N THR A 34 11.05 13.36 13.66
CA THR A 34 11.27 14.70 14.23
C THR A 34 12.75 15.05 14.35
N ASP A 35 13.60 14.10 14.72
CA ASP A 35 15.05 14.32 14.87
C ASP A 35 15.71 14.60 13.50
N LYS A 36 15.24 13.97 12.43
CA LYS A 36 15.78 14.14 11.07
C LYS A 36 15.36 15.46 10.43
N LEU A 37 14.10 15.86 10.60
CA LEU A 37 13.56 17.10 10.01
C LEU A 37 13.80 18.33 10.90
N GLY A 38 14.18 18.11 12.16
CA GLY A 38 14.52 19.17 13.10
C GLY A 38 13.33 20.11 13.34
N SER A 39 13.50 21.38 12.98
CA SER A 39 12.48 22.42 13.15
C SER A 39 11.49 22.53 11.97
N ASP A 40 11.65 21.75 10.89
CA ASP A 40 10.73 21.79 9.75
C ASP A 40 9.43 21.05 10.07
N ASN A 41 8.43 21.80 10.52
CA ASN A 41 7.07 21.32 10.82
C ASN A 41 6.06 21.79 9.77
N SER A 42 6.53 22.07 8.54
CA SER A 42 5.67 22.58 7.46
C SER A 42 4.48 21.66 7.18
N LEU A 43 4.68 20.34 7.28
CA LEU A 43 3.62 19.34 7.11
C LEU A 43 2.53 19.45 8.19
N ASP A 44 2.94 19.56 9.45
CA ASP A 44 2.05 19.63 10.61
C ASP A 44 1.15 20.88 10.58
N GLN A 45 1.63 21.96 9.96
CA GLN A 45 0.90 23.22 9.85
C GLN A 45 -0.25 23.17 8.82
N VAL A 46 -0.04 22.47 7.70
CA VAL A 46 -0.95 22.56 6.54
C VAL A 46 -1.80 21.32 6.29
N CYS A 47 -1.39 20.14 6.79
CA CYS A 47 -2.07 18.87 6.50
C CYS A 47 -3.04 18.39 7.59
N GLY A 48 -3.22 19.17 8.67
CA GLY A 48 -3.99 18.76 9.86
C GLY A 48 -5.52 18.84 9.74
N SER A 49 -6.03 19.61 8.79
CA SER A 49 -7.46 19.86 8.58
C SER A 49 -8.07 18.97 7.49
N ASP A 50 -9.33 19.22 7.14
CA ASP A 50 -9.96 18.62 5.97
C ASP A 50 -9.20 18.98 4.69
N LEU A 51 -8.90 17.96 3.88
CA LEU A 51 -8.17 18.07 2.61
C LEU A 51 -9.10 17.88 1.40
N SER A 52 -10.42 17.95 1.61
CA SER A 52 -11.42 17.94 0.52
C SER A 52 -11.34 19.19 -0.36
N ASP A 53 -10.85 20.30 0.18
CA ASP A 53 -10.60 21.54 -0.58
C ASP A 53 -9.31 21.43 -1.40
N LEU A 54 -9.40 21.81 -2.68
CA LEU A 54 -8.28 21.71 -3.63
C LEU A 54 -7.08 22.56 -3.19
N THR A 55 -7.28 23.75 -2.63
CA THR A 55 -6.19 24.62 -2.18
C THR A 55 -5.52 24.07 -0.91
N ALA A 56 -6.30 23.59 0.05
CA ALA A 56 -5.77 22.87 1.21
C ALA A 56 -4.99 21.62 0.80
N CYS A 57 -5.48 20.89 -0.20
CA CYS A 57 -4.80 19.72 -0.72
C CYS A 57 -3.48 20.06 -1.42
N GLU A 58 -3.46 21.05 -2.31
CA GLU A 58 -2.25 21.48 -3.03
C GLU A 58 -1.16 21.96 -2.08
N THR A 59 -1.54 22.74 -1.06
CA THR A 59 -0.59 23.23 -0.05
C THR A 59 -0.03 22.08 0.80
N CYS A 60 -0.86 21.13 1.20
CA CYS A 60 -0.41 19.91 1.89
C CYS A 60 0.51 19.06 1.01
N TYR A 61 0.17 18.89 -0.26
CA TYR A 61 0.99 18.13 -1.21
C TYR A 61 2.35 18.79 -1.48
N ALA A 62 2.39 20.12 -1.62
CA ALA A 62 3.63 20.86 -1.81
C ALA A 62 4.55 20.75 -0.58
N ALA A 63 3.99 20.84 0.64
CA ALA A 63 4.73 20.59 1.87
C ALA A 63 5.25 19.14 1.92
N GLY A 64 4.43 18.17 1.50
CA GLY A 64 4.83 16.76 1.39
C GLY A 64 6.00 16.53 0.46
N THR A 65 5.95 17.14 -0.73
CA THR A 65 7.04 17.06 -1.71
C THR A 65 8.34 17.66 -1.17
N ARG A 66 8.24 18.76 -0.42
CA ARG A 66 9.40 19.39 0.23
C ARG A 66 10.02 18.46 1.27
N ILE A 67 9.22 17.89 2.17
CA ILE A 67 9.70 16.97 3.20
C ILE A 67 10.28 15.70 2.57
N GLN A 68 9.63 15.14 1.54
CA GLN A 68 10.15 13.99 0.80
C GLN A 68 11.55 14.28 0.23
N ASN A 69 11.74 15.43 -0.41
CA ASN A 69 13.05 15.81 -0.97
C ASN A 69 14.12 15.97 0.12
N GLN A 70 13.77 16.51 1.28
CA GLN A 70 14.68 16.56 2.42
C GLN A 70 15.06 15.16 2.91
N LEU A 71 14.09 14.26 3.04
CA LEU A 71 14.31 12.88 3.46
C LEU A 71 15.21 12.12 2.47
N ILE A 72 15.00 12.29 1.17
CA ILE A 72 15.87 11.70 0.12
C ILE A 72 17.30 12.23 0.25
N ALA A 73 17.48 13.52 0.52
CA ALA A 73 18.80 14.12 0.70
C ALA A 73 19.50 13.61 1.97
N ILE A 74 18.75 13.38 3.06
CA ILE A 74 19.25 12.82 4.30
C ILE A 74 19.60 11.33 4.16
N ASP A 75 18.78 10.59 3.42
CA ASP A 75 18.98 9.16 3.18
C ASP A 75 20.21 8.90 2.30
N GLY A 76 20.39 9.71 1.25
CA GLY A 76 21.53 9.61 0.35
C GLY A 76 21.43 8.48 -0.68
N ASN A 77 20.40 7.64 -0.63
CA ASN A 77 20.13 6.61 -1.63
C ASN A 77 18.84 6.94 -2.42
N SER A 78 18.99 7.32 -3.68
CA SER A 78 17.83 7.68 -4.53
C SER A 78 16.89 6.52 -4.82
N SER A 79 17.32 5.26 -4.65
CA SER A 79 16.42 4.10 -4.78
C SER A 79 15.35 4.06 -3.69
N HIS A 80 15.59 4.71 -2.54
CA HIS A 80 14.68 4.86 -1.41
C HIS A 80 13.67 6.02 -1.59
N ALA A 81 13.69 6.71 -2.74
CA ALA A 81 12.82 7.87 -2.95
C ALA A 81 11.32 7.55 -2.86
N ARG A 82 10.94 6.33 -3.26
CA ARG A 82 9.56 5.83 -3.13
C ARG A 82 9.19 5.53 -1.68
N ASP A 83 10.12 4.99 -0.91
CA ASP A 83 9.90 4.72 0.51
C ASP A 83 9.75 6.03 1.29
N CYS A 84 10.62 7.03 1.03
CA CYS A 84 10.49 8.36 1.63
C CYS A 84 9.17 9.06 1.29
N PHE A 85 8.64 8.84 0.10
CA PHE A 85 7.29 9.27 -0.26
C PHE A 85 6.22 8.61 0.63
N TYR A 86 6.25 7.28 0.75
CA TYR A 86 5.28 6.55 1.56
C TYR A 86 5.35 6.91 3.05
N PHE A 87 6.53 7.14 3.60
CA PHE A 87 6.68 7.62 4.98
C PHE A 87 6.01 8.98 5.18
N THR A 88 6.14 9.88 4.20
CA THR A 88 5.49 11.19 4.23
C THR A 88 3.97 11.07 4.19
N ILE A 89 3.43 10.23 3.29
CA ILE A 89 2.00 9.91 3.21
C ILE A 89 1.49 9.34 4.53
N LEU A 90 2.18 8.34 5.08
CA LEU A 90 1.78 7.67 6.31
C LEU A 90 1.81 8.61 7.52
N TYR A 91 2.77 9.52 7.57
CA TYR A 91 2.83 10.55 8.61
C TYR A 91 1.65 11.53 8.51
N VAL A 92 1.33 12.04 7.31
CA VAL A 92 0.14 12.87 7.11
C VAL A 92 -1.13 12.14 7.50
N ALA A 93 -1.35 10.97 6.90
CA ALA A 93 -2.60 10.23 7.00
C ALA A 93 -2.83 9.61 8.38
N GLY A 94 -1.75 9.20 9.06
CA GLY A 94 -1.81 8.44 10.31
C GLY A 94 -1.51 9.24 11.58
N ILE A 95 -0.86 10.41 11.46
CA ILE A 95 -0.39 11.19 12.62
C ILE A 95 -0.97 12.60 12.63
N ILE A 96 -0.86 13.35 11.53
CA ILE A 96 -1.24 14.77 11.50
C ILE A 96 -2.73 14.97 11.21
N ASN A 97 -3.27 14.26 10.22
CA ASN A 97 -4.61 14.54 9.72
C ASN A 97 -5.68 14.08 10.72
N LYS A 98 -6.52 15.03 11.17
CA LYS A 98 -7.53 14.77 12.21
C LYS A 98 -8.73 13.98 11.73
N LEU A 99 -8.97 13.94 10.41
CA LEU A 99 -10.15 13.30 9.82
C LEU A 99 -9.89 11.85 9.42
N ASP A 100 -8.72 11.30 9.76
CA ASP A 100 -8.33 9.92 9.50
C ASP A 100 -8.24 9.55 7.99
N PRO A 101 -7.59 8.44 7.63
CA PRO A 101 -7.44 8.03 6.24
C PRO A 101 -8.66 7.32 5.66
N GLU A 102 -9.80 7.30 6.36
CA GLU A 102 -11.08 6.84 5.82
C GLU A 102 -11.92 8.02 5.30
N ASN A 103 -11.60 9.25 5.70
CA ASN A 103 -12.19 10.45 5.11
C ASN A 103 -11.86 10.55 3.61
N ALA A 104 -12.87 10.91 2.82
CA ALA A 104 -12.77 10.96 1.36
C ALA A 104 -11.78 12.03 0.86
N GLY A 105 -11.75 13.20 1.50
CA GLY A 105 -10.80 14.28 1.19
C GLY A 105 -9.37 13.90 1.52
N THR A 106 -9.14 13.37 2.73
CA THR A 106 -7.83 12.85 3.14
C THR A 106 -7.35 11.73 2.22
N THR A 107 -8.23 10.80 1.86
CA THR A 107 -7.90 9.68 0.96
C THR A 107 -7.55 10.15 -0.44
N SER A 108 -8.39 11.03 -1.01
CA SER A 108 -8.21 11.58 -2.36
C SER A 108 -6.92 12.40 -2.47
N CYS A 109 -6.70 13.28 -1.49
CA CYS A 109 -5.56 14.18 -1.49
C CYS A 109 -4.24 13.46 -1.17
N VAL A 110 -4.16 12.76 -0.04
CA VAL A 110 -2.89 12.27 0.51
C VAL A 110 -2.37 11.06 -0.26
N PHE A 111 -3.26 10.19 -0.75
CA PHE A 111 -2.86 9.04 -1.56
C PHE A 111 -2.91 9.31 -3.07
N GLN A 112 -3.26 10.54 -3.49
CA GLN A 112 -3.52 10.90 -4.89
C GLN A 112 -4.44 9.90 -5.60
N LEU A 113 -5.31 9.24 -4.82
CA LEU A 113 -6.35 8.39 -5.35
C LEU A 113 -7.39 9.33 -5.94
N GLN A 114 -7.18 9.74 -7.19
CA GLN A 114 -8.26 10.23 -8.03
C GLN A 114 -9.33 9.12 -8.05
N LEU A 115 -10.26 9.18 -7.11
CA LEU A 115 -11.57 8.60 -7.31
C LEU A 115 -12.07 9.27 -8.57
N LEU A 116 -12.23 8.47 -9.62
CA LEU A 116 -12.82 8.86 -10.89
C LEU A 116 -14.14 9.59 -10.66
N SER A 117 -14.10 10.90 -10.39
CA SER A 117 -15.23 11.78 -10.58
C SER A 117 -14.99 12.46 -11.91
N SER A 118 -15.45 11.73 -12.93
CA SER A 118 -15.85 12.26 -14.22
C SER A 118 -16.29 13.73 -14.13
N ALA A 119 -15.51 14.62 -14.74
CA ALA A 119 -16.07 15.83 -15.27
C ALA A 119 -17.06 15.42 -16.37
N GLY A 120 -18.35 15.55 -16.09
CA GLY A 120 -19.41 15.17 -17.03
C GLY A 120 -20.71 14.82 -16.32
N SER A 121 -21.49 15.84 -16.03
CA SER A 121 -22.92 15.75 -15.76
C SER A 121 -23.64 14.81 -16.72
N HIS A 122 -24.27 13.74 -16.22
CA HIS A 122 -25.61 13.30 -16.61
C HIS A 122 -26.04 12.08 -15.78
N GLU A 123 -27.09 12.28 -15.02
CA GLU A 123 -27.80 11.29 -14.22
C GLU A 123 -28.47 10.27 -15.17
N PHE A 124 -27.90 9.06 -15.28
CA PHE A 124 -28.53 7.93 -15.98
C PHE A 124 -28.50 6.67 -15.10
N ASN A 125 -29.64 5.97 -15.11
CA ASN A 125 -29.96 4.72 -14.39
C ASN A 125 -28.75 3.87 -14.01
N LYS A 126 -28.50 3.77 -12.70
CA LYS A 126 -27.46 2.91 -12.15
C LYS A 126 -27.79 1.42 -12.43
N PRO A 127 -26.92 0.67 -13.13
CA PRO A 127 -27.12 -0.76 -13.40
C PRO A 127 -27.14 -1.59 -12.10
N LYS A 128 -27.71 -2.80 -12.11
CA LYS A 128 -27.88 -3.69 -10.93
C LYS A 128 -26.58 -4.00 -10.15
N TRP A 129 -25.39 -3.82 -10.73
CA TRP A 129 -24.12 -3.90 -9.99
C TRP A 129 -23.85 -2.69 -9.10
N ALA A 130 -24.55 -1.57 -9.28
CA ALA A 130 -24.46 -0.40 -8.41
C ALA A 130 -25.14 -0.59 -7.03
N THR A 131 -25.76 -1.75 -6.80
CA THR A 131 -26.16 -2.26 -5.48
C THR A 131 -25.06 -3.09 -4.82
N GLN A 132 -23.86 -3.13 -5.38
CA GLN A 132 -22.71 -3.76 -4.74
C GLN A 132 -22.31 -2.92 -3.53
N LYS A 133 -22.46 -3.51 -2.35
CA LYS A 133 -22.06 -2.91 -1.08
C LYS A 133 -20.58 -2.53 -1.21
N ILE A 134 -20.32 -1.24 -1.40
CA ILE A 134 -18.96 -0.71 -1.43
C ILE A 134 -18.32 -1.09 -0.10
N LEU A 135 -17.28 -1.93 -0.14
CA LEU A 135 -16.53 -2.29 1.06
C LEU A 135 -15.92 -1.01 1.62
N ASN A 136 -16.11 -0.75 2.91
CA ASN A 136 -15.43 0.36 3.57
C ASN A 136 -13.92 0.10 3.65
N MET A 137 -13.14 1.15 3.91
CA MET A 137 -11.69 1.06 3.91
C MET A 137 -11.15 0.13 5.00
N ALA A 138 -11.76 0.14 6.19
CA ALA A 138 -11.43 -0.80 7.26
C ALA A 138 -11.48 -2.27 6.79
N LEU A 139 -12.52 -2.65 6.07
CA LEU A 139 -12.71 -4.02 5.60
C LEU A 139 -11.76 -4.36 4.43
N ARG A 140 -11.54 -3.42 3.51
CA ARG A 140 -10.54 -3.58 2.44
C ARG A 140 -9.14 -3.83 3.01
N LYS A 141 -8.76 -3.09 4.05
CA LYS A 141 -7.47 -3.28 4.75
C LYS A 141 -7.37 -4.68 5.36
N CYS A 142 -8.43 -5.17 6.01
CA CYS A 142 -8.44 -6.54 6.55
C CYS A 142 -8.25 -7.59 5.44
N ILE A 143 -8.93 -7.41 4.30
CA ILE A 143 -8.81 -8.31 3.14
C ILE A 143 -7.39 -8.30 2.58
N ILE A 144 -6.83 -7.11 2.30
CA ILE A 144 -5.46 -6.97 1.77
C ILE A 144 -4.44 -7.62 2.72
N LEU A 145 -4.62 -7.42 4.03
CA LEU A 145 -3.72 -7.99 5.02
C LEU A 145 -3.79 -9.51 5.10
N ASP A 146 -4.98 -10.09 4.96
CA ASP A 146 -5.15 -11.54 4.91
C ASP A 146 -4.48 -12.14 3.66
N VAL A 147 -4.61 -11.48 2.51
CA VAL A 147 -3.91 -11.87 1.28
C VAL A 147 -2.39 -11.78 1.47
N ALA A 148 -1.89 -10.67 2.02
CA ALA A 148 -0.47 -10.49 2.29
C ALA A 148 0.10 -11.54 3.26
N ARG A 149 -0.67 -11.94 4.29
CA ARG A 149 -0.30 -13.04 5.20
C ARG A 149 -0.26 -14.38 4.49
N GLY A 150 -1.23 -14.63 3.60
CA GLY A 150 -1.25 -15.82 2.75
C GLY A 150 0.01 -15.90 1.88
N LEU A 151 0.35 -14.82 1.20
CA LEU A 151 1.57 -14.73 0.39
C LEU A 151 2.84 -14.90 1.21
N ALA A 152 2.97 -14.22 2.35
CA ALA A 152 4.12 -14.36 3.23
C ALA A 152 4.31 -15.80 3.72
N TYR A 153 3.21 -16.52 4.02
CA TYR A 153 3.27 -17.93 4.39
C TYR A 153 3.73 -18.81 3.23
N LEU A 154 3.25 -18.56 2.00
CA LEU A 154 3.69 -19.32 0.82
C LEU A 154 5.16 -19.08 0.49
N HIS A 155 5.64 -17.84 0.61
CA HIS A 155 7.00 -17.45 0.26
C HIS A 155 8.02 -17.85 1.32
N HIS A 156 7.68 -17.75 2.61
CA HIS A 156 8.65 -17.84 3.71
C HIS A 156 8.23 -18.80 4.83
N GLY A 157 6.96 -19.20 4.89
CA GLY A 157 6.42 -20.04 5.97
C GLY A 157 6.47 -21.54 5.67
N ILE A 158 6.80 -21.92 4.44
CA ILE A 158 6.86 -23.30 3.96
C ILE A 158 8.11 -23.53 3.11
N GLU A 159 8.58 -24.78 3.11
CA GLU A 159 9.75 -25.18 2.33
C GLU A 159 9.44 -26.45 1.51
N PRO A 160 9.65 -26.41 0.17
CA PRO A 160 10.14 -25.28 -0.63
C PRO A 160 9.14 -24.12 -0.72
N ALA A 161 9.65 -22.90 -0.92
CA ALA A 161 8.81 -21.71 -1.10
C ALA A 161 7.90 -21.86 -2.34
N ILE A 162 6.67 -21.37 -2.26
CA ILE A 162 5.67 -21.47 -3.34
C ILE A 162 5.32 -20.07 -3.86
N TYR A 163 5.47 -19.85 -5.16
CA TYR A 163 4.97 -18.65 -5.86
C TYR A 163 3.66 -18.96 -6.56
N HIS A 164 2.64 -18.14 -6.36
CA HIS A 164 1.26 -18.39 -6.82
C HIS A 164 1.06 -18.08 -8.30
N ARG A 165 1.66 -17.01 -8.82
CA ARG A 165 1.65 -16.58 -10.24
C ARG A 165 0.31 -16.09 -10.80
N ASP A 166 -0.75 -16.01 -9.99
CA ASP A 166 -2.06 -15.53 -10.44
C ASP A 166 -2.85 -14.84 -9.31
N ILE A 167 -2.18 -13.96 -8.59
CA ILE A 167 -2.80 -13.13 -7.57
C ILE A 167 -3.67 -12.06 -8.24
N LYS A 168 -4.98 -12.18 -8.04
CA LYS A 168 -5.99 -11.23 -8.55
C LYS A 168 -7.23 -11.28 -7.67
N ALA A 169 -8.09 -10.26 -7.78
CA ALA A 169 -9.28 -10.15 -6.94
C ALA A 169 -10.20 -11.39 -6.99
N THR A 170 -10.33 -12.05 -8.16
CA THR A 170 -11.17 -13.25 -8.31
C THR A 170 -10.60 -14.50 -7.67
N ASN A 171 -9.29 -14.51 -7.37
CA ASN A 171 -8.58 -15.64 -6.75
C ASN A 171 -8.39 -15.43 -5.24
N ASN A 172 -9.07 -14.43 -4.66
CA ASN A 172 -9.12 -14.18 -3.24
C ASN A 172 -10.56 -14.41 -2.75
N LEU A 173 -10.78 -15.55 -2.09
CA LEU A 173 -12.10 -15.91 -1.57
C LEU A 173 -12.35 -15.20 -0.24
N LEU A 174 -13.59 -14.76 -0.04
CA LEU A 174 -14.05 -14.18 1.22
C LEU A 174 -14.98 -15.15 1.92
N ASP A 175 -14.72 -15.45 3.20
CA ASP A 175 -15.63 -16.24 4.03
C ASP A 175 -16.74 -15.36 4.64
N SER A 176 -17.62 -15.98 5.45
CA SER A 176 -18.74 -15.29 6.10
C SER A 176 -18.32 -14.17 7.05
N ASP A 177 -17.09 -14.21 7.56
CA ASP A 177 -16.51 -13.22 8.44
C ASP A 177 -15.70 -12.16 7.68
N MET A 178 -15.80 -12.17 6.33
CA MET A 178 -15.07 -11.30 5.41
C MET A 178 -13.54 -11.41 5.57
N ARG A 179 -13.05 -12.60 5.94
CA ARG A 179 -11.62 -12.92 5.92
C ARG A 179 -11.23 -13.41 4.54
N ALA A 180 -10.08 -12.94 4.06
CA ALA A 180 -9.60 -13.31 2.73
C ALA A 180 -8.75 -14.58 2.79
N ARG A 181 -8.87 -15.42 1.76
CA ARG A 181 -8.06 -16.62 1.57
C ARG A 181 -7.61 -16.67 0.12
N VAL A 182 -6.30 -16.75 -0.08
CA VAL A 182 -5.70 -16.95 -1.40
C VAL A 182 -6.13 -18.33 -1.91
N ALA A 183 -6.58 -18.39 -3.16
CA ALA A 183 -7.12 -19.58 -3.80
C ALA A 183 -6.65 -19.69 -5.25
N ASP A 184 -6.93 -20.84 -5.87
CA ASP A 184 -6.56 -21.14 -7.27
C ASP A 184 -5.04 -21.29 -7.49
N PHE A 185 -4.47 -22.28 -6.81
CA PHE A 185 -3.13 -22.81 -7.03
C PHE A 185 -3.16 -23.76 -8.24
N GLY A 186 -3.52 -23.23 -9.42
CA GLY A 186 -3.42 -23.97 -10.69
C GLY A 186 -2.15 -23.64 -11.48
N LEU A 187 -1.48 -22.54 -11.11
CA LEU A 187 -0.32 -21.99 -11.80
C LEU A 187 0.91 -21.88 -10.90
N GLU A 188 0.84 -22.33 -9.66
CA GLU A 188 1.87 -22.21 -8.65
C GLU A 188 3.20 -22.89 -9.03
N LYS A 189 4.29 -22.43 -8.43
CA LYS A 189 5.63 -23.00 -8.57
C LYS A 189 6.38 -23.05 -7.26
N GLU A 190 6.92 -24.23 -6.98
CA GLU A 190 7.92 -24.42 -5.93
C GLU A 190 9.29 -23.90 -6.36
N ILE A 191 9.99 -23.27 -5.44
CA ILE A 191 11.34 -22.75 -5.60
C ILE A 191 12.26 -23.49 -4.63
N LYS A 192 13.25 -24.19 -5.19
CA LYS A 192 14.27 -24.88 -4.41
C LYS A 192 15.27 -23.86 -3.84
N GLU A 193 15.80 -24.16 -2.66
CA GLU A 193 16.80 -23.32 -2.00
C GLU A 193 17.97 -22.93 -2.93
N GLY A 194 18.49 -21.73 -2.72
CA GLY A 194 19.68 -21.21 -3.41
C GLY A 194 19.44 -20.52 -4.76
N HIS A 195 18.19 -20.37 -5.21
CA HIS A 195 17.87 -19.69 -6.47
C HIS A 195 17.24 -18.32 -6.21
N SER A 196 17.83 -17.25 -6.77
CA SER A 196 17.27 -15.88 -6.67
C SER A 196 16.06 -15.65 -7.58
N HIS A 197 15.91 -16.49 -8.60
CA HIS A 197 14.80 -16.47 -9.56
C HIS A 197 14.65 -17.83 -10.23
N LEU A 198 13.48 -18.08 -10.81
CA LEU A 198 13.20 -19.24 -11.64
C LEU A 198 12.85 -18.77 -13.05
N THR A 199 13.61 -19.18 -14.06
CA THR A 199 13.20 -18.99 -15.46
C THR A 199 12.15 -20.02 -15.82
N THR A 200 10.93 -19.58 -16.14
CA THR A 200 9.82 -20.48 -16.48
C THR A 200 8.92 -19.89 -17.56
N ARG A 201 8.09 -20.73 -18.17
CA ARG A 201 7.07 -20.27 -19.13
C ARG A 201 6.13 -19.29 -18.43
N VAL A 202 5.91 -18.14 -19.06
CA VAL A 202 4.96 -17.13 -18.57
C VAL A 202 3.55 -17.74 -18.49
N ALA A 203 2.94 -17.64 -17.31
CA ALA A 203 1.54 -17.96 -17.09
C ALA A 203 1.00 -17.07 -15.95
N GLY A 204 -0.28 -16.76 -16.01
CA GLY A 204 -0.95 -15.82 -15.11
C GLY A 204 -1.87 -14.90 -15.90
N THR A 205 -2.56 -14.00 -15.20
CA THR A 205 -3.45 -13.03 -15.83
C THR A 205 -2.66 -11.85 -16.37
N HIS A 206 -2.82 -11.54 -17.67
CA HIS A 206 -1.99 -10.59 -18.42
C HIS A 206 -1.76 -9.24 -17.70
N ASP A 207 -2.82 -8.62 -17.17
CA ASP A 207 -2.75 -7.29 -16.53
C ASP A 207 -2.12 -7.31 -15.12
N TYR A 208 -1.82 -8.49 -14.59
CA TYR A 208 -1.24 -8.70 -13.25
C TYR A 208 0.21 -9.21 -13.32
N LEU A 209 0.75 -9.42 -14.52
CA LEU A 209 2.12 -9.91 -14.69
C LEU A 209 3.13 -8.78 -14.45
N THR A 210 4.19 -9.05 -13.71
CA THR A 210 5.31 -8.11 -13.63
C THR A 210 6.09 -8.05 -14.95
N PRO A 211 6.67 -6.89 -15.31
CA PRO A 211 7.36 -6.71 -16.59
C PRO A 211 8.49 -7.71 -16.83
N GLU A 212 9.31 -7.97 -15.83
CA GLU A 212 10.42 -8.92 -15.88
C GLU A 212 9.93 -10.36 -16.12
N TYR A 213 8.79 -10.73 -15.52
CA TYR A 213 8.21 -12.05 -15.72
C TYR A 213 7.59 -12.18 -17.12
N ALA A 214 6.88 -11.15 -17.58
CA ALA A 214 6.27 -11.12 -18.91
C ALA A 214 7.30 -11.15 -20.05
N LEU A 215 8.42 -10.43 -19.90
CA LEU A 215 9.44 -10.30 -20.94
C LEU A 215 10.45 -11.44 -20.94
N TYR A 216 10.90 -11.88 -19.77
CA TYR A 216 12.05 -12.79 -19.64
C TYR A 216 11.69 -14.14 -19.00
N GLY A 217 10.43 -14.32 -18.58
CA GLY A 217 10.03 -15.50 -17.82
C GLY A 217 10.73 -15.60 -16.46
N GLN A 218 11.29 -14.50 -15.96
CA GLN A 218 11.98 -14.43 -14.67
C GLN A 218 10.95 -14.35 -13.55
N LEU A 219 10.69 -15.48 -12.92
CA LEU A 219 9.78 -15.58 -11.79
C LEU A 219 10.55 -15.37 -10.48
N THR A 220 10.07 -14.45 -9.66
CA THR A 220 10.60 -14.19 -8.32
C THR A 220 9.46 -14.05 -7.32
N GLU A 221 9.79 -13.94 -6.04
CA GLU A 221 8.83 -13.56 -4.98
C GLU A 221 8.07 -12.28 -5.36
N LYS A 222 8.76 -11.32 -5.99
CA LYS A 222 8.20 -10.03 -6.41
C LYS A 222 7.19 -10.15 -7.54
N SER A 223 7.09 -11.31 -8.20
CA SER A 223 6.06 -11.54 -9.20
C SER A 223 4.66 -11.72 -8.59
N ASP A 224 4.56 -12.04 -7.30
CA ASP A 224 3.29 -12.16 -6.56
C ASP A 224 2.93 -10.89 -5.75
N VAL A 225 3.84 -9.90 -5.67
CA VAL A 225 3.75 -8.70 -4.81
C VAL A 225 3.48 -7.45 -5.64
#